data_AF-A0A536A9D0-F1
#
_entry.id   AF-A0A536A9D0-F1
#
_cell.length_a   1.000
_cell.length_b   1.000
_cell.length_c   1.000
_cell.angle_alpha   90.00
_cell.angle_beta   90.00
_cell.angle_gamma   90.00
#
_symmetry.space_group_name_H-M   'P 1'
#
loop_
_entity.id
_entity.type
_entity.pdbx_description
1 polymer ?
#
loop_
_entity_poly.entity_id
_entity_poly.type
_entity_poly.pdbx_seq_one_letter_code
_entity_poly.pdbx_strand_id
1 'polypeptide(L)'
;PGFRKLALKYWRVGLEEMYRDFSKAGFLKALQRYMPELRPADLLPGPAGVRAQALAPNGTLVDDFVVDQQGGVLHVRNAPSPAATSSLAIAEMIVNTAERNFTLDSTKPRKRL
;
A
#
# COMPACT_ATOMS: atom_id res chain seq x y z
N PRO A 1 2.65 15.31 -11.67
CA PRO A 1 1.92 15.18 -12.95
C PRO A 1 0.90 14.02 -12.94
N GLY A 2 1.31 12.81 -12.52
CA GLY A 2 0.43 11.63 -12.47
C GLY A 2 -0.79 11.79 -11.56
N PHE A 3 -0.63 12.38 -10.38
CA PHE A 3 -1.74 12.57 -9.42
C PHE A 3 -2.92 13.35 -10.00
N ARG A 4 -2.64 14.46 -10.71
CA ARG A 4 -3.70 15.24 -11.35
C ARG A 4 -4.47 14.42 -12.39
N LYS A 5 -3.78 13.58 -13.17
CA LYS A 5 -4.42 12.69 -14.15
C LYS A 5 -5.28 11.63 -13.49
N LEU A 6 -4.79 11.00 -12.42
CA LEU A 6 -5.55 10.02 -11.62
C LEU A 6 -6.79 10.67 -11.01
N ALA A 7 -6.62 11.81 -10.32
CA ALA A 7 -7.70 12.53 -9.67
C ALA A 7 -8.78 12.96 -10.66
N LEU A 8 -8.41 13.51 -11.83
CA LEU A 8 -9.37 13.88 -12.88
C LEU A 8 -10.06 12.66 -13.50
N LYS A 9 -9.39 11.50 -13.57
CA LYS A 9 -9.99 10.26 -14.08
C LYS A 9 -10.99 9.64 -13.10
N TYR A 10 -10.69 9.68 -11.79
CA TYR A 10 -11.45 8.99 -10.75
C TYR A 10 -12.14 9.94 -9.75
N TRP A 11 -12.39 11.19 -10.10
CA TRP A 11 -12.94 12.21 -9.19
C TRP A 11 -14.29 11.79 -8.56
N ARG A 12 -15.15 11.12 -9.32
CA ARG A 12 -16.46 10.63 -8.81
C ARG A 12 -16.28 9.59 -7.70
N VAL A 13 -15.37 8.63 -7.93
CA VAL A 13 -15.02 7.60 -6.95
C VAL A 13 -14.42 8.26 -5.71
N GLY A 14 -13.49 9.21 -5.90
CA GLY A 14 -12.90 9.95 -4.80
C GLY A 14 -13.93 10.69 -3.93
N LEU A 15 -14.90 11.37 -4.55
CA LEU A 15 -15.98 12.05 -3.81
C LEU A 15 -16.88 11.06 -3.06
N GLU A 16 -17.20 9.90 -3.64
CA GLU A 16 -18.00 8.87 -2.98
C GLU A 16 -17.28 8.26 -1.77
N GLU A 17 -15.97 7.97 -1.89
CA GLU A 17 -15.14 7.51 -0.78
C GLU A 17 -15.05 8.57 0.32
N MET A 18 -14.76 9.83 -0.02
CA MET A 18 -14.73 10.93 0.96
C MET A 18 -16.07 11.09 1.71
N TYR A 19 -17.20 10.97 1.01
CA TYR A 19 -18.51 11.03 1.64
C TYR A 19 -18.72 9.88 2.63
N ARG A 20 -18.32 8.65 2.27
CA ARG A 20 -18.44 7.46 3.13
C ARG A 20 -17.50 7.52 4.33
N ASP A 21 -16.31 8.08 4.18
CA ASP A 21 -15.35 8.25 5.28
C ASP A 21 -15.82 9.30 6.29
N PHE A 22 -16.50 10.35 5.81
CA PHE A 22 -17.05 11.40 6.67
C PHE A 22 -18.38 11.01 7.33
N SER A 23 -19.24 10.27 6.61
CA SER A 23 -20.60 9.93 7.07
C SER A 23 -20.73 8.47 7.49
N LYS A 24 -20.89 8.23 8.80
CA LYS A 24 -21.20 6.89 9.35
C LYS A 24 -22.45 6.26 8.71
N ALA A 25 -23.47 7.07 8.42
CA ALA A 25 -24.68 6.59 7.76
C ALA A 25 -24.42 6.21 6.29
N GLY A 26 -23.56 6.99 5.59
CA GLY A 26 -23.11 6.67 4.24
C GLY A 26 -22.30 5.37 4.19
N PHE A 27 -21.39 5.19 5.15
CA PHE A 27 -20.63 3.95 5.32
C PHE A 27 -21.54 2.74 5.59
N LEU A 28 -22.49 2.87 6.53
CA LEU A 28 -23.47 1.81 6.84
C LEU A 28 -24.28 1.40 5.61
N LYS A 29 -24.79 2.39 4.85
CA LYS A 29 -25.58 2.14 3.64
C LYS A 29 -24.77 1.40 2.57
N ALA A 30 -23.47 1.67 2.47
CA ALA A 30 -22.59 0.95 1.56
C ALA A 30 -22.40 -0.52 2.01
N LEU A 31 -22.18 -0.75 3.31
CA LEU A 31 -22.06 -2.10 3.87
C LEU A 31 -23.35 -2.92 3.73
N GLN A 32 -24.51 -2.30 3.89
CA GLN A 32 -25.82 -2.95 3.77
C GLN A 32 -26.12 -3.51 2.37
N ARG A 33 -25.35 -3.12 1.34
CA ARG A 33 -25.41 -3.80 0.02
C ARG A 33 -24.92 -5.24 0.09
N TYR A 34 -24.06 -5.56 1.05
CA TYR A 34 -23.48 -6.88 1.28
C TYR A 34 -24.09 -7.58 2.50
N MET A 35 -24.40 -6.84 3.57
CA MET A 35 -25.01 -7.34 4.81
C MET A 35 -26.18 -6.45 5.26
N PRO A 36 -27.40 -6.67 4.73
CA PRO A 36 -28.55 -5.79 4.94
C PRO A 36 -28.99 -5.60 6.40
N GLU A 37 -28.70 -6.57 7.27
CA GLU A 37 -29.09 -6.61 8.66
C GLU A 37 -28.28 -5.69 9.59
N LEU A 38 -27.15 -5.15 9.10
CA LEU A 38 -26.27 -4.27 9.88
C LEU A 38 -27.00 -3.02 10.36
N ARG A 39 -26.75 -2.65 11.61
CA ARG A 39 -27.32 -1.49 12.30
C ARG A 39 -26.21 -0.51 12.68
N PRO A 40 -26.54 0.76 12.95
CA PRO A 40 -25.54 1.74 13.41
C PRO A 40 -24.79 1.32 14.67
N ALA A 41 -25.42 0.53 15.56
CA ALA A 41 -24.82 0.03 16.79
C ALA A 41 -23.74 -1.04 16.56
N ASP A 42 -23.72 -1.68 15.39
CA ASP A 42 -22.72 -2.70 15.03
C ASP A 42 -21.41 -2.05 14.54
N LEU A 43 -21.41 -0.74 14.30
CA LEU A 43 -20.24 0.01 13.85
C LEU A 43 -19.40 0.51 15.02
N LEU A 44 -18.21 -0.06 15.16
CA LEU A 44 -17.20 0.36 16.12
C LEU A 44 -16.10 1.19 15.44
N PRO A 45 -15.46 2.14 16.15
CA PRO A 45 -14.28 2.83 15.63
C PRO A 45 -13.15 1.84 15.31
N GLY A 46 -12.54 1.99 14.12
CA GLY A 46 -11.38 1.22 13.70
C GLY A 46 -10.20 2.14 13.34
N PRO A 47 -8.98 1.60 13.27
CA PRO A 47 -7.83 2.36 12.81
C PRO A 47 -7.93 2.68 11.32
N ALA A 48 -7.35 3.82 10.91
CA ALA A 48 -7.18 4.17 9.51
C ALA A 48 -5.74 3.86 9.05
N GLY A 49 -5.58 3.48 7.78
CA GLY A 49 -4.29 3.18 7.19
C GLY A 49 -4.17 3.74 5.77
N VAL A 50 -2.97 4.22 5.42
CA VAL A 50 -2.65 4.69 4.08
C VAL A 50 -1.72 3.69 3.40
N ARG A 51 -2.09 3.24 2.19
CA ARG A 51 -1.24 2.36 1.40
C ARG A 51 -0.16 3.19 0.70
N ALA A 52 1.10 2.76 0.80
CA ALA A 52 2.22 3.33 0.05
C ALA A 52 2.19 2.83 -1.41
N GLN A 53 1.16 3.25 -2.16
CA GLN A 53 0.94 2.86 -3.54
C GLN A 53 1.67 3.82 -4.49
N ALA A 54 2.60 3.30 -5.30
CA ALA A 54 3.29 4.10 -6.29
C ALA A 54 2.38 4.51 -7.45
N LEU A 55 2.58 5.75 -7.90
CA LEU A 55 1.83 6.39 -8.97
C LEU A 55 2.77 6.81 -10.09
N ALA A 56 2.56 6.27 -11.28
CA ALA A 56 3.36 6.60 -12.45
C ALA A 56 3.03 8.01 -12.99
N PRO A 57 3.95 8.66 -13.72
CA PRO A 57 3.73 10.01 -14.28
C PRO A 57 2.53 10.13 -15.24
N ASN A 58 2.12 9.02 -15.87
CA ASN A 58 0.94 8.92 -16.72
C ASN A 58 -0.38 8.84 -15.94
N GLY A 59 -0.35 8.67 -14.62
CA GLY A 59 -1.53 8.54 -13.76
C GLY A 59 -1.98 7.10 -13.48
N THR A 60 -1.21 6.08 -13.87
CA THR A 60 -1.51 4.68 -13.53
C THR A 60 -0.93 4.32 -12.17
N LEU A 61 -1.69 3.57 -11.37
CA LEU A 61 -1.17 2.93 -10.16
C LEU A 61 -0.25 1.77 -10.58
N VAL A 62 0.87 1.60 -9.88
CA VAL A 62 1.83 0.54 -10.19
C VAL A 62 1.43 -0.74 -9.47
N ASP A 63 1.11 -1.81 -10.19
CA ASP A 63 0.62 -3.05 -9.59
C ASP A 63 1.72 -3.99 -9.08
N ASP A 64 3.00 -3.67 -9.37
CA ASP A 64 4.16 -4.50 -9.03
C ASP A 64 5.08 -3.83 -8.00
N PHE A 65 6.03 -4.58 -7.43
CA PHE A 65 7.05 -4.06 -6.54
C PHE A 65 7.96 -3.07 -7.26
N VAL A 66 8.21 -1.93 -6.59
CA VAL A 66 9.16 -0.94 -7.09
C VAL A 66 10.28 -0.84 -6.09
N VAL A 67 11.40 -1.47 -6.42
CA VAL A 67 12.65 -1.37 -5.67
C VAL A 67 13.66 -0.60 -6.51
N ASP A 68 14.28 0.42 -5.94
CA ASP A 68 15.24 1.29 -6.63
C ASP A 68 16.52 1.42 -5.80
N GLN A 69 17.64 1.73 -6.44
CA GLN A 69 18.93 1.89 -5.77
C GLN A 69 19.54 3.24 -6.10
N GLN A 70 20.09 3.89 -5.07
CA GLN A 70 20.94 5.06 -5.26
C GLN A 70 22.10 5.04 -4.26
N GLY A 71 23.33 4.92 -4.78
CA GLY A 71 24.53 4.78 -3.95
C GLY A 71 24.41 3.57 -3.00
N GLY A 72 24.61 3.82 -1.70
CA GLY A 72 24.50 2.83 -0.62
C GLY A 72 23.08 2.58 -0.09
N VAL A 73 22.04 3.07 -0.77
CA VAL A 73 20.64 3.00 -0.29
C VAL A 73 19.77 2.18 -1.25
N LEU A 74 18.97 1.28 -0.67
CA LEU A 74 17.95 0.51 -1.37
C LEU A 74 16.55 1.02 -0.95
N HIS A 75 15.77 1.49 -1.92
CA HIS A 75 14.46 2.08 -1.72
C HIS A 75 13.35 1.10 -2.11
N VAL A 76 12.49 0.72 -1.17
CA VAL A 76 11.25 0.00 -1.47
C VAL A 76 10.12 1.02 -1.58
N ARG A 77 9.81 1.43 -2.82
CA ARG A 77 8.85 2.51 -3.11
C ARG A 77 7.43 2.02 -3.34
N ASN A 78 7.26 0.75 -3.68
CA ASN A 78 5.95 0.14 -3.86
C ASN A 78 6.02 -1.32 -3.44
N ALA A 79 5.06 -1.73 -2.61
CA ALA A 79 4.81 -3.10 -2.24
C ALA A 79 3.29 -3.30 -2.19
N PRO A 80 2.65 -3.47 -3.36
CA PRO A 80 1.21 -3.59 -3.43
C PRO A 80 0.74 -4.95 -2.90
N SER A 81 -0.58 -5.12 -2.83
CA SER A 81 -1.16 -6.33 -2.26
C SER A 81 -0.73 -7.59 -3.03
N PRO A 82 -0.41 -8.71 -2.34
CA PRO A 82 -0.57 -8.91 -0.90
C PRO A 82 0.78 -8.83 -0.14
N ALA A 83 1.26 -7.61 0.12
CA ALA A 83 2.54 -7.37 0.81
C ALA A 83 2.65 -8.05 2.19
N ALA A 84 1.57 -8.09 2.97
CA ALA A 84 1.59 -8.73 4.28
C ALA A 84 1.78 -10.25 4.18
N THR A 85 1.04 -10.92 3.28
CA THR A 85 1.12 -12.38 3.12
C THR A 85 2.41 -12.82 2.45
N SER A 86 2.97 -11.99 1.57
CA SER A 86 4.22 -12.27 0.85
C SER A 86 5.46 -11.62 1.50
N SER A 87 5.35 -11.16 2.75
CA SER A 87 6.39 -10.39 3.44
C SER A 87 7.74 -11.11 3.52
N LEU A 88 7.75 -12.44 3.70
CA LEU A 88 9.00 -13.23 3.73
C LEU A 88 9.66 -13.34 2.35
N ALA A 89 8.89 -13.56 1.30
CA ALA A 89 9.42 -13.57 -0.07
C ALA A 89 9.96 -12.19 -0.49
N ILE A 90 9.27 -11.12 -0.07
CA ILE A 90 9.75 -9.74 -0.27
C ILE A 90 11.06 -9.52 0.50
N ALA A 91 11.16 -10.01 1.74
CA ALA A 91 12.39 -9.90 2.52
C ALA A 91 13.56 -10.63 1.83
N GLU A 92 13.34 -11.84 1.32
CA GLU A 92 14.34 -12.59 0.56
C GLU A 92 14.80 -11.82 -0.70
N MET A 93 13.86 -11.28 -1.48
CA MET A 93 14.16 -10.44 -2.63
C MET A 93 14.99 -9.20 -2.25
N ILE A 94 14.65 -8.53 -1.15
CA ILE A 94 15.38 -7.34 -0.67
C ILE A 94 16.80 -7.73 -0.25
N VAL A 95 16.96 -8.82 0.51
CA VAL A 95 18.28 -9.31 0.96
C VAL A 95 19.15 -9.68 -0.24
N ASN A 96 18.63 -10.45 -1.19
CA ASN A 96 19.36 -10.84 -2.40
C ASN A 96 19.80 -9.62 -3.22
N THR A 97 18.93 -8.61 -3.34
CA THR A 97 19.26 -7.34 -4.01
C THR A 97 20.38 -6.60 -3.26
N ALA A 98 20.30 -6.54 -1.93
CA ALA A 98 21.29 -5.87 -1.10
C ALA A 98 22.66 -6.57 -1.13
N GLU A 99 22.70 -7.91 -1.09
CA GLU A 99 23.94 -8.69 -1.17
C GLU A 99 24.68 -8.43 -2.48
N ARG A 100 23.96 -8.49 -3.60
CA ARG A 100 24.50 -8.22 -4.94
C ARG A 100 25.05 -6.79 -5.05
N ASN A 101 24.30 -5.83 -4.53
CA ASN A 101 24.55 -4.42 -4.83
C ASN A 101 25.48 -3.73 -3.82
N PHE A 102 25.60 -4.27 -2.60
CA PHE A 102 26.47 -3.72 -1.55
C PHE A 102 27.64 -4.64 -1.19
N THR A 103 27.82 -5.75 -1.93
CA THR A 103 28.92 -6.71 -1.69
C THR A 103 28.92 -7.22 -0.23
N LEU A 104 27.73 -7.43 0.32
CA LEU A 104 27.56 -7.87 1.70
C LEU A 104 27.82 -9.38 1.76
N ASP A 105 28.77 -9.78 2.61
CA ASP A 105 29.12 -11.18 2.82
C ASP A 105 28.19 -11.79 3.90
N SER A 106 27.07 -12.37 3.46
CA SER A 106 26.04 -12.96 4.33
C SER A 106 26.47 -14.27 5.00
N THR A 107 27.64 -14.81 4.65
CA THR A 107 28.23 -15.99 5.31
C THR A 107 28.97 -15.65 6.61
N LYS A 108 29.25 -14.36 6.89
CA LYS A 108 29.89 -13.95 8.13
C LYS A 108 28.88 -13.90 9.28
N PRO A 109 29.19 -14.51 10.45
CA PRO A 109 28.30 -14.48 11.60
C PRO A 109 28.05 -13.02 12.02
N ARG A 110 26.77 -12.63 12.15
CA ARG A 110 26.39 -11.31 12.63
C ARG A 110 26.95 -11.13 14.04
N LYS A 111 27.86 -10.16 14.24
CA LYS A 111 28.21 -9.70 15.59
C LYS A 111 26.92 -9.24 16.26
N ARG A 112 26.49 -9.95 17.31
CA ARG A 112 25.42 -9.48 18.19
C ARG A 112 25.90 -8.17 18.84
N LEU A 113 25.09 -7.12 18.72
CA LEU A 113 25.21 -5.91 19.52
C LEU A 113 24.88 -6.22 20.99
#